data_AF-H2JJD4-F1
#
_entry.id   AF-H2JJD4-F1
#
_cell.length_a   1.000
_cell.length_b   1.000
_cell.length_c   1.000
_cell.angle_alpha   90.00
_cell.angle_beta   90.00
_cell.angle_gamma   90.00
#
_symmetry.space_group_name_H-M   'P 1'
#
loop_
_entity.id
_entity.type
_entity.pdbx_description
1 polymer ?
#
loop_
_entity_poly.entity_id
_entity_poly.type
_entity_poly.pdbx_seq_one_letter_code
_entity_poly.pdbx_strand_id
1 'polypeptide(L)'
;MKNKDRLKGFFSGIIFSVIMGAFALGVTVFAAPIESKISVMYDNIKIYVDGVIFQPKDANGKDIKPFISKGITYLPVAALSKALGKDVSWDGKAKSIYIGRQPDSKAKEVTVSNVNELFDALGSNKHIKLKPGTYNISDLNQDYSKSRNIYWESVYDGNELILDGINNLTLEGLGDKPVEIVVEPRYANVLTFINSRKISIKNVKAGHTIEKGECVGGVFNFDLSKDIDISNSILYGCGTYGIIAKDTENLKFNNSIVEECTYGAMTLYDCKDFVFANSVIRKCENFNLIEIDSSTNIVYDKCEISDNTSSDVLTVHLSNGVKFTNCKFKNNKSFDPNLFPNVDFTGTTFE
;
A
#
# COMPACT_ATOMS: atom_id res chain seq x y z
N MET A 1 -53.11 11.00 68.99
CA MET A 1 -51.67 10.80 68.73
C MET A 1 -51.48 10.00 67.44
N LYS A 2 -51.33 10.67 66.30
CA LYS A 2 -50.91 10.09 65.00
C LYS A 2 -50.49 11.27 64.11
N ASN A 3 -49.43 11.11 63.32
CA ASN A 3 -48.93 12.02 62.27
C ASN A 3 -47.84 13.07 62.57
N LYS A 4 -47.07 13.03 63.66
CA LYS A 4 -45.81 13.81 63.71
C LYS A 4 -44.63 13.13 63.00
N ASP A 5 -44.62 11.80 62.91
CA ASP A 5 -43.48 11.06 62.30
C ASP A 5 -43.56 10.95 60.77
N ARG A 6 -44.78 11.00 60.21
CA ARG A 6 -44.97 10.98 58.74
C ARG A 6 -44.53 12.27 58.05
N LEU A 7 -44.60 13.41 58.74
CA LEU A 7 -44.20 14.70 58.17
C LEU A 7 -42.66 14.86 58.12
N LYS A 8 -41.95 14.31 59.12
CA LYS A 8 -40.47 14.33 59.15
C LYS A 8 -39.85 13.46 58.05
N GLY A 9 -40.48 12.33 57.70
CA GLY A 9 -40.06 11.49 56.58
C GLY A 9 -40.25 12.15 55.20
N PHE A 10 -41.29 12.97 55.03
CA PHE A 10 -41.58 13.64 53.75
C PHE A 10 -40.62 14.81 53.47
N PHE A 11 -40.27 15.61 54.48
CA PHE A 11 -39.28 16.69 54.32
C PHE A 11 -37.84 16.19 54.18
N SER A 12 -37.49 15.05 54.80
CA SER A 12 -36.19 14.41 54.61
C SER A 12 -36.01 13.81 53.20
N GLY A 13 -37.10 13.34 52.57
CA GLY A 13 -37.06 12.78 51.22
C GLY A 13 -36.94 13.83 50.10
N ILE A 14 -37.51 15.03 50.30
CA ILE A 14 -37.44 16.13 49.33
C ILE A 14 -36.04 16.80 49.34
N ILE A 15 -35.40 16.91 50.52
CA ILE A 15 -34.05 17.50 50.60
C ILE A 15 -33.00 16.55 50.01
N PHE A 16 -33.16 15.22 50.16
CA PHE A 16 -32.23 14.24 49.57
C PHE A 16 -32.38 14.09 48.04
N SER A 17 -33.60 14.28 47.51
CA SER A 17 -33.85 14.22 46.06
C SER A 17 -33.43 15.48 45.29
N VAL A 18 -33.45 16.66 45.93
CA VAL A 18 -32.93 17.90 45.32
C VAL A 18 -31.39 17.91 45.27
N ILE A 19 -30.71 17.27 46.23
CA ILE A 19 -29.24 17.20 46.25
C ILE A 19 -28.71 16.16 45.24
N MET A 20 -29.42 15.06 44.99
CA MET A 20 -29.05 14.10 43.92
C MET A 20 -29.44 14.55 42.50
N GLY A 21 -30.48 15.38 42.35
CA GLY A 21 -30.90 15.89 41.04
C GLY A 21 -29.93 16.89 40.40
N ALA A 22 -29.11 17.58 41.21
CA ALA A 22 -28.15 18.57 40.73
C ALA A 22 -26.82 17.96 40.22
N PHE A 23 -26.55 16.67 40.46
CA PHE A 23 -25.33 16.00 40.00
C PHE A 23 -25.48 15.28 38.65
N ALA A 24 -26.67 15.28 38.04
CA ALA A 24 -26.94 14.60 36.76
C ALA A 24 -26.77 15.49 35.52
N LEU A 25 -26.35 16.74 35.68
CA LEU A 25 -25.89 17.55 34.55
C LEU A 25 -24.38 17.37 34.45
N GLY A 26 -23.95 16.44 33.59
CA GLY A 26 -22.55 16.32 33.19
C GLY A 26 -22.09 17.65 32.59
N VAL A 27 -21.47 18.50 33.42
CA VAL A 27 -20.81 19.71 32.96
C VAL A 27 -19.58 19.24 32.21
N THR A 28 -19.65 19.25 30.88
CA THR A 28 -18.45 19.10 30.06
C THR A 28 -17.60 20.35 30.27
N VAL A 29 -16.65 20.26 31.19
CA VAL A 29 -15.62 21.28 31.35
C VAL A 29 -14.71 21.19 30.12
N PHE A 30 -14.99 21.99 29.10
CA PHE A 30 -14.05 22.21 28.02
C PHE A 30 -12.85 22.95 28.62
N ALA A 31 -11.66 22.32 28.60
CA ALA A 31 -10.43 23.01 28.94
C ALA A 31 -10.25 24.18 27.95
N ALA A 32 -10.39 25.41 28.44
CA ALA A 32 -10.05 26.58 27.64
C ALA A 32 -8.56 26.50 27.27
N PRO A 33 -8.18 26.85 26.04
CA PRO A 33 -6.78 26.90 25.67
C PRO A 33 -6.03 27.80 26.66
N ILE A 34 -4.91 27.31 27.19
CA ILE A 34 -4.05 28.10 28.08
C ILE A 34 -3.40 29.16 27.19
N GLU A 35 -3.90 30.39 27.27
CA GLU A 35 -3.30 31.53 26.59
C GLU A 35 -2.06 31.99 27.34
N SER A 36 -0.88 31.80 26.72
CA SER A 36 0.38 32.36 27.21
C SER A 36 0.85 33.47 26.28
N LYS A 37 1.08 34.67 26.83
CA LYS A 37 1.74 35.75 26.09
C LYS A 37 3.23 35.46 25.98
N ILE A 38 3.79 35.59 24.77
CA ILE A 38 5.23 35.47 24.52
C ILE A 38 5.81 36.85 24.17
N SER A 39 7.05 37.10 24.60
CA SER A 39 7.83 38.24 24.12
C SER A 39 8.54 37.85 22.83
N VAL A 40 8.46 38.70 21.81
CA VAL A 40 9.04 38.45 20.48
C VAL A 40 9.97 39.60 20.10
N MET A 41 11.09 39.25 19.46
CA MET A 41 12.03 40.21 18.87
C MET A 41 12.05 40.06 17.36
N TYR A 42 12.00 41.19 16.65
CA TYR A 42 12.17 41.25 15.20
C TYR A 42 13.56 41.84 14.91
N ASP A 43 14.45 41.05 14.34
CA ASP A 43 15.85 41.43 14.09
C ASP A 43 16.27 41.19 12.64
N ASN A 44 15.49 41.75 11.68
CA ASN A 44 15.78 41.71 10.24
C ASN A 44 16.31 40.37 9.69
N ILE A 45 15.72 39.27 10.17
CA ILE A 45 16.15 37.90 9.88
C ILE A 45 15.92 37.61 8.40
N LYS A 46 17.00 37.23 7.70
CA LYS A 46 16.98 36.83 6.29
C LYS A 46 16.88 35.31 6.18
N ILE A 47 16.02 34.85 5.28
CA ILE A 47 15.88 33.43 4.96
C ILE A 47 16.49 33.20 3.59
N TYR A 48 17.28 32.14 3.44
CA TYR A 48 17.77 31.68 2.16
C TYR A 48 17.26 30.27 1.90
N VAL A 49 16.66 30.03 0.74
CA VAL A 49 16.27 28.70 0.25
C VAL A 49 17.06 28.48 -1.03
N ASP A 50 17.84 27.40 -1.09
CA ASP A 50 18.72 27.09 -2.21
C ASP A 50 19.63 28.25 -2.64
N GLY A 51 20.18 28.97 -1.65
CA GLY A 51 21.07 30.12 -1.87
C GLY A 51 20.38 31.42 -2.25
N VAL A 52 19.06 31.42 -2.48
CA VAL A 52 18.28 32.60 -2.87
C VAL A 52 17.55 33.20 -1.68
N ILE A 53 17.55 34.53 -1.56
CA ILE A 53 16.81 35.22 -0.50
C ILE A 53 15.31 34.97 -0.66
N PHE A 54 14.70 34.39 0.37
CA PHE A 54 13.28 34.06 0.41
C PHE A 54 12.54 35.01 1.36
N GLN A 55 11.46 35.60 0.88
CA GLN A 55 10.58 36.46 1.67
C GLN A 55 9.23 35.75 1.86
N PRO A 56 8.92 35.29 3.09
CA PRO A 56 7.65 34.61 3.36
C PRO A 56 6.47 35.54 3.16
N LYS A 57 5.41 35.05 2.52
CA LYS A 57 4.15 35.80 2.31
C LYS A 57 2.96 35.01 2.81
N ASP A 58 1.93 35.71 3.28
CA ASP A 58 0.63 35.13 3.61
C ASP A 58 -0.22 34.90 2.34
N ALA A 59 -1.44 34.36 2.54
CA ALA A 59 -2.38 34.10 1.45
C ALA A 59 -2.82 35.37 0.69
N ASN A 60 -2.68 36.54 1.30
CA ASN A 60 -3.01 37.85 0.70
C ASN A 60 -1.78 38.54 0.09
N GLY A 61 -0.62 37.85 0.06
CA GLY A 61 0.62 38.39 -0.49
C GLY A 61 1.35 39.36 0.44
N LYS A 62 0.94 39.47 1.71
CA LYS A 62 1.60 40.33 2.71
C LYS A 62 2.81 39.61 3.30
N ASP A 63 3.88 40.36 3.49
CA ASP A 63 5.11 39.83 4.07
C ASP A 63 4.90 39.35 5.52
N ILE A 64 5.36 38.12 5.79
CA ILE A 64 5.40 37.55 7.13
C ILE A 64 6.85 37.58 7.62
N LYS A 65 7.09 38.32 8.70
CA LYS A 65 8.41 38.41 9.31
C LYS A 65 8.65 37.27 10.31
N PRO A 66 9.80 36.58 10.21
CA PRO A 66 10.30 35.74 11.30
C PRO A 66 10.48 36.54 12.59
N PHE A 67 10.43 35.85 13.73
CA PHE A 67 10.70 36.46 15.02
C PHE A 67 11.50 35.52 15.92
N ILE A 68 12.18 36.10 16.91
CA ILE A 68 12.91 35.35 17.94
C ILE A 68 12.08 35.39 19.22
N SER A 69 11.88 34.22 19.85
CA SER A 69 11.31 34.11 21.19
C SER A 69 12.16 33.15 22.00
N LYS A 70 12.61 33.61 23.19
CA LYS A 70 13.51 32.85 24.09
C LYS A 70 14.75 32.27 23.39
N GLY A 71 15.34 33.04 22.46
CA GLY A 71 16.53 32.63 21.69
C GLY A 71 16.25 31.67 20.52
N ILE A 72 15.00 31.30 20.27
CA ILE A 72 14.61 30.44 19.15
C ILE A 72 13.99 31.30 18.05
N THR A 73 14.44 31.11 16.80
CA THR A 73 13.85 31.74 15.62
C THR A 73 12.63 30.94 15.14
N TYR A 74 11.48 31.59 15.08
CA TYR A 74 10.23 31.04 14.59
C TYR A 74 9.97 31.52 13.17
N LEU A 75 9.60 30.57 12.31
CA LEU A 75 9.36 30.79 10.89
C LEU A 75 7.95 30.32 10.49
N PRO A 76 7.30 31.00 9.53
CA PRO A 76 5.99 30.60 9.03
C PRO A 76 6.09 29.32 8.18
N VAL A 77 5.67 28.20 8.76
CA VAL A 77 5.77 26.87 8.14
C VAL A 77 5.07 26.76 6.77
N ALA A 78 3.91 27.41 6.59
CA ALA A 78 3.15 27.35 5.35
C ALA A 78 3.90 28.00 4.17
N ALA A 79 4.53 29.15 4.39
CA ALA A 79 5.29 29.85 3.37
C ALA A 79 6.58 29.10 3.01
N LEU A 80 7.27 28.56 4.02
CA LEU A 80 8.49 27.78 3.81
C LEU A 80 8.22 26.46 3.09
N SER A 81 7.15 25.75 3.44
CA SER A 81 6.88 24.45 2.83
C SER A 81 6.60 24.57 1.34
N LYS A 82 5.94 25.65 0.90
CA LYS A 82 5.78 25.96 -0.52
C LYS A 82 7.13 26.16 -1.23
N ALA A 83 8.07 26.86 -0.61
CA ALA A 83 9.42 27.03 -1.15
C ALA A 83 10.19 25.70 -1.22
N LEU A 84 9.88 24.77 -0.30
CA LEU A 84 10.47 23.42 -0.24
C LEU A 84 9.70 22.38 -1.07
N GLY A 85 8.68 22.78 -1.84
CA GLY A 85 7.88 21.86 -2.66
C GLY A 85 7.04 20.85 -1.87
N LYS A 86 6.61 21.21 -0.65
CA LYS A 86 5.73 20.39 0.20
C LYS A 86 4.43 21.11 0.50
N ASP A 87 3.32 20.38 0.43
CA ASP A 87 2.03 20.86 0.88
C ASP A 87 1.97 20.97 2.40
N VAL A 88 1.17 21.88 2.93
CA VAL A 88 0.89 21.99 4.37
C VAL A 88 -0.60 21.93 4.59
N SER A 89 -1.04 21.12 5.55
CA SER A 89 -2.42 21.09 6.01
C SER A 89 -2.49 21.20 7.53
N TRP A 90 -3.59 21.77 8.02
CA TRP A 90 -3.90 21.90 9.44
C TRP A 90 -5.15 21.09 9.76
N ASP A 91 -5.06 20.19 10.73
CA ASP A 91 -6.21 19.49 11.31
C ASP A 91 -6.53 20.11 12.68
N GLY A 92 -7.60 20.92 12.70
CA GLY A 92 -8.05 21.61 13.90
C GLY A 92 -8.61 20.72 15.00
N LYS A 93 -9.02 19.47 14.67
CA LYS A 93 -9.53 18.48 15.61
C LYS A 93 -8.37 17.72 16.26
N ALA A 94 -7.40 17.26 15.46
CA ALA A 94 -6.20 16.59 15.96
C ALA A 94 -5.17 17.56 16.57
N LYS A 95 -5.32 18.87 16.32
CA LYS A 95 -4.33 19.91 16.66
C LYS A 95 -2.97 19.63 16.01
N SER A 96 -3.00 19.18 14.76
CA SER A 96 -1.81 18.71 14.03
C SER A 96 -1.57 19.53 12.77
N ILE A 97 -0.32 19.91 12.55
CA ILE A 97 0.17 20.44 11.27
C ILE A 97 0.83 19.26 10.53
N TYR A 98 0.42 19.03 9.28
CA TYR A 98 1.04 18.06 8.41
C TYR A 98 1.82 18.78 7.32
N ILE A 99 3.11 18.47 7.21
CA ILE A 99 3.98 18.95 6.14
C ILE A 99 4.22 17.76 5.19
N GLY A 100 3.75 17.88 3.96
CA GLY A 100 3.60 16.76 3.04
C GLY A 100 2.37 15.92 3.36
N ARG A 101 2.56 14.60 3.51
CA ARG A 101 1.46 13.63 3.70
C ARG A 101 1.05 13.54 5.16
N GLN A 102 -0.25 13.32 5.40
CA GLN A 102 -0.76 12.99 6.73
C GLN A 102 -0.31 11.56 7.14
N PRO A 103 -0.14 11.27 8.44
CA PRO A 103 0.09 9.92 8.92
C PRO A 103 -1.02 8.98 8.43
N ASP A 104 -0.65 7.75 8.06
CA ASP A 104 -1.65 6.75 7.74
C ASP A 104 -2.46 6.49 9.03
N SER A 105 -3.75 6.86 9.01
CA SER A 105 -4.65 6.50 10.10
C SER A 105 -4.79 4.98 10.17
N LYS A 106 -5.24 4.42 11.30
CA LYS A 106 -5.50 2.97 11.38
C LYS A 106 -6.43 2.58 10.22
N ALA A 107 -5.98 1.65 9.37
CA ALA A 107 -6.74 1.22 8.20
C ALA A 107 -8.14 0.76 8.64
N LYS A 108 -9.17 1.19 7.91
CA LYS A 108 -10.54 0.78 8.21
C LYS A 108 -10.69 -0.70 7.83
N GLU A 109 -10.90 -1.54 8.83
CA GLU A 109 -11.22 -2.95 8.62
C GLU A 109 -12.62 -3.09 7.99
N VAL A 110 -12.71 -3.90 6.93
CA VAL A 110 -13.94 -4.25 6.25
C VAL A 110 -13.88 -5.73 5.91
N THR A 111 -14.89 -6.50 6.28
CA THR A 111 -14.99 -7.91 5.88
C THR A 111 -15.98 -8.03 4.74
N VAL A 112 -15.59 -8.71 3.68
CA VAL A 112 -16.40 -8.92 2.46
C VAL A 112 -16.58 -10.41 2.20
N SER A 113 -17.61 -10.76 1.44
CA SER A 113 -18.01 -12.13 1.17
C SER A 113 -18.25 -12.47 -0.30
N ASN A 114 -18.19 -11.46 -1.18
CA ASN A 114 -18.37 -11.60 -2.61
C ASN A 114 -17.67 -10.44 -3.35
N VAL A 115 -17.59 -10.54 -4.68
CA VAL A 115 -16.87 -9.56 -5.51
C VAL A 115 -17.48 -8.15 -5.50
N ASN A 116 -18.80 -8.01 -5.44
CA ASN A 116 -19.44 -6.69 -5.36
C ASN A 116 -19.07 -5.98 -4.05
N GLU A 117 -19.10 -6.69 -2.91
CA GLU A 117 -18.67 -6.15 -1.62
C GLU A 117 -17.17 -5.79 -1.62
N LEU A 118 -16.32 -6.61 -2.25
CA LEU A 118 -14.92 -6.29 -2.46
C LEU A 118 -14.77 -4.99 -3.24
N PHE A 119 -15.42 -4.90 -4.41
CA PHE A 119 -15.35 -3.73 -5.27
C PHE A 119 -15.82 -2.46 -4.55
N ASP A 120 -16.92 -2.53 -3.79
CA ASP A 120 -17.43 -1.44 -2.96
C ASP A 120 -16.45 -1.04 -1.85
N ALA A 121 -15.70 -1.99 -1.29
CA ALA A 121 -14.73 -1.75 -0.23
C ALA A 121 -13.39 -1.17 -0.73
N LEU A 122 -12.99 -1.43 -1.99
CA LEU A 122 -11.72 -0.97 -2.56
C LEU A 122 -11.53 0.54 -2.41
N GLY A 123 -10.33 0.94 -2.00
CA GLY A 123 -9.94 2.32 -1.78
C GLY A 123 -8.74 2.44 -0.84
N SER A 124 -8.24 3.66 -0.66
CA SER A 124 -7.13 3.94 0.26
C SER A 124 -7.54 3.74 1.73
N ASN A 125 -6.56 3.43 2.57
CA ASN A 125 -6.68 3.29 4.02
C ASN A 125 -7.69 2.22 4.46
N LYS A 126 -7.58 1.03 3.85
CA LYS A 126 -8.48 -0.11 4.06
C LYS A 126 -7.71 -1.36 4.40
N HIS A 127 -8.27 -2.16 5.29
CA HIS A 127 -7.89 -3.54 5.47
C HIS A 127 -9.11 -4.40 5.16
N ILE A 128 -9.14 -4.93 3.94
CA ILE A 128 -10.25 -5.72 3.42
C ILE A 128 -9.95 -7.20 3.69
N LYS A 129 -10.79 -7.81 4.52
CA LYS A 129 -10.73 -9.22 4.89
C LYS A 129 -11.70 -10.00 4.01
N LEU A 130 -11.18 -10.84 3.15
CA LEU A 130 -11.95 -11.65 2.21
C LEU A 130 -12.38 -12.94 2.92
N LYS A 131 -13.68 -13.20 3.07
CA LYS A 131 -14.14 -14.52 3.49
C LYS A 131 -13.79 -15.58 2.43
N PRO A 132 -13.63 -16.87 2.81
CA PRO A 132 -13.43 -17.96 1.87
C PRO A 132 -14.45 -17.95 0.73
N GLY A 133 -13.96 -18.08 -0.50
CA GLY A 133 -14.75 -18.02 -1.72
C GLY A 133 -13.88 -17.64 -2.91
N THR A 134 -14.52 -17.53 -4.07
CA THR A 134 -13.92 -17.05 -5.32
C THR A 134 -14.50 -15.68 -5.66
N TYR A 135 -13.63 -14.71 -5.92
CA TYR A 135 -13.98 -13.34 -6.27
C TYR A 135 -13.62 -13.14 -7.75
N ASN A 136 -14.59 -13.33 -8.64
CA ASN A 136 -14.40 -13.14 -10.07
C ASN A 136 -14.62 -11.66 -10.43
N ILE A 137 -13.55 -10.91 -10.68
CA ILE A 137 -13.59 -9.48 -11.02
C ILE A 137 -14.41 -9.25 -12.30
N SER A 138 -14.46 -10.24 -13.19
CA SER A 138 -15.21 -10.17 -14.44
C SER A 138 -16.73 -10.13 -14.25
N ASP A 139 -17.23 -10.57 -13.08
CA ASP A 139 -18.67 -10.49 -12.74
C ASP A 139 -19.12 -9.08 -12.36
N LEU A 140 -18.20 -8.13 -12.20
CA LEU A 140 -18.52 -6.75 -11.85
C LEU A 140 -19.14 -6.01 -13.03
N ASN A 141 -19.98 -5.01 -12.73
CA ASN A 141 -20.44 -4.07 -13.73
C ASN A 141 -19.28 -3.14 -14.14
N GLN A 142 -18.90 -3.21 -15.42
CA GLN A 142 -17.77 -2.50 -16.00
C GLN A 142 -18.17 -1.23 -16.78
N ASP A 143 -19.47 -0.91 -16.83
CA ASP A 143 -20.00 0.24 -17.60
C ASP A 143 -19.74 1.60 -16.92
N TYR A 144 -19.19 1.59 -15.70
CA TYR A 144 -18.87 2.81 -14.97
C TYR A 144 -17.58 2.68 -14.15
N SER A 145 -16.91 3.82 -13.98
CA SER A 145 -15.78 3.93 -13.06
C SER A 145 -16.26 4.32 -11.67
N LYS A 146 -15.84 3.58 -10.64
CA LYS A 146 -16.22 3.85 -9.25
C LYS A 146 -15.75 5.22 -8.78
N SER A 147 -14.56 5.62 -9.20
CA SER A 147 -13.97 6.92 -8.90
C SER A 147 -12.87 7.23 -9.90
N ARG A 148 -12.30 8.44 -9.84
CA ARG A 148 -11.10 8.79 -10.64
C ARG A 148 -9.88 7.89 -10.37
N ASN A 149 -9.89 7.13 -9.29
CA ASN A 149 -8.78 6.29 -8.80
C ASN A 149 -9.06 4.79 -8.95
N ILE A 150 -10.30 4.41 -9.29
CA ILE A 150 -10.74 3.02 -9.44
C ILE A 150 -11.63 2.98 -10.67
N TYR A 151 -11.07 2.51 -11.77
CA TYR A 151 -11.67 2.61 -13.10
C TYR A 151 -11.28 1.43 -13.97
N TRP A 152 -11.93 1.31 -15.12
CA TRP A 152 -11.71 0.23 -16.07
C TRP A 152 -10.96 0.75 -17.30
N GLU A 153 -9.98 0.00 -17.79
CA GLU A 153 -9.32 0.24 -19.08
C GLU A 153 -9.62 -0.91 -20.04
N SER A 154 -9.93 -0.59 -21.29
CA SER A 154 -10.19 -1.61 -22.29
C SER A 154 -8.89 -2.26 -22.77
N VAL A 155 -8.88 -3.59 -22.75
CA VAL A 155 -7.83 -4.44 -23.32
C VAL A 155 -8.42 -5.25 -24.48
N TYR A 156 -7.62 -6.13 -25.09
CA TYR A 156 -8.01 -6.82 -26.31
C TYR A 156 -9.31 -7.64 -26.19
N ASP A 157 -9.51 -8.34 -25.07
CA ASP A 157 -10.65 -9.26 -24.88
C ASP A 157 -11.50 -8.96 -23.63
N GLY A 158 -11.49 -7.71 -23.17
CA GLY A 158 -12.30 -7.27 -22.04
C GLY A 158 -11.83 -5.97 -21.45
N ASN A 159 -12.05 -5.79 -20.15
CA ASN A 159 -11.52 -4.64 -19.41
C ASN A 159 -10.69 -5.10 -18.22
N GLU A 160 -9.76 -4.24 -17.85
CA GLU A 160 -8.85 -4.40 -16.74
C GLU A 160 -9.20 -3.40 -15.62
N LEU A 161 -9.20 -3.86 -14.38
CA LEU A 161 -9.46 -3.01 -13.22
C LEU A 161 -8.18 -2.29 -12.79
N ILE A 162 -8.21 -0.95 -12.85
CA ILE A 162 -7.08 -0.10 -12.48
C ILE A 162 -7.30 0.54 -11.10
N LEU A 163 -6.29 0.41 -10.24
CA LEU A 163 -6.19 1.04 -8.92
C LEU A 163 -5.08 2.09 -8.95
N ASP A 164 -5.43 3.32 -9.32
CA ASP A 164 -4.48 4.43 -9.47
C ASP A 164 -4.44 5.32 -8.22
N GLY A 165 -3.25 5.53 -7.66
CA GLY A 165 -3.05 6.37 -6.49
C GLY A 165 -3.63 5.80 -5.20
N ILE A 166 -3.78 4.49 -5.10
CA ILE A 166 -4.29 3.82 -3.90
C ILE A 166 -3.17 3.69 -2.86
N ASN A 167 -3.49 4.01 -1.60
CA ASN A 167 -2.52 4.07 -0.53
C ASN A 167 -3.00 3.32 0.71
N ASN A 168 -2.13 2.54 1.36
CA ASN A 168 -2.44 1.82 2.59
C ASN A 168 -3.66 0.89 2.43
N LEU A 169 -3.59 -0.02 1.45
CA LEU A 169 -4.61 -1.02 1.19
C LEU A 169 -4.04 -2.40 1.54
N THR A 170 -4.73 -3.14 2.42
CA THR A 170 -4.48 -4.56 2.65
C THR A 170 -5.64 -5.39 2.13
N LEU A 171 -5.37 -6.37 1.27
CA LEU A 171 -6.27 -7.46 0.92
C LEU A 171 -5.78 -8.72 1.66
N GLU A 172 -6.61 -9.29 2.52
CA GLU A 172 -6.26 -10.47 3.31
C GLU A 172 -7.33 -11.55 3.18
N GLY A 173 -6.96 -12.71 2.62
CA GLY A 173 -7.81 -13.89 2.65
C GLY A 173 -7.93 -14.46 4.05
N LEU A 174 -9.16 -14.73 4.49
CA LEU A 174 -9.43 -15.39 5.76
C LEU A 174 -9.46 -16.92 5.61
N GLY A 175 -8.98 -17.62 6.64
CA GLY A 175 -8.97 -19.08 6.71
C GLY A 175 -7.62 -19.69 6.37
N ASP A 176 -7.57 -21.02 6.44
CA ASP A 176 -6.31 -21.78 6.33
C ASP A 176 -5.79 -21.92 4.89
N LYS A 177 -6.63 -21.61 3.91
CA LYS A 177 -6.29 -21.66 2.48
C LYS A 177 -6.41 -20.27 1.87
N PRO A 178 -5.57 -19.93 0.87
CA PRO A 178 -5.67 -18.67 0.17
C PRO A 178 -7.04 -18.47 -0.46
N VAL A 179 -7.59 -17.26 -0.34
CA VAL A 179 -8.86 -16.87 -0.97
C VAL A 179 -8.64 -16.52 -2.43
N GLU A 180 -9.53 -16.95 -3.32
CA GLU A 180 -9.30 -16.89 -4.75
C GLU A 180 -9.82 -15.58 -5.37
N ILE A 181 -8.98 -14.88 -6.13
CA ILE A 181 -9.34 -13.69 -6.92
C ILE A 181 -9.00 -13.98 -8.37
N VAL A 182 -9.99 -13.89 -9.26
CA VAL A 182 -9.80 -14.32 -10.64
C VAL A 182 -10.39 -13.34 -11.64
N VAL A 183 -9.90 -13.44 -12.87
CA VAL A 183 -10.43 -12.73 -14.03
C VAL A 183 -10.60 -13.68 -15.21
N GLU A 184 -11.57 -13.37 -16.07
CA GLU A 184 -11.79 -14.09 -17.33
C GLU A 184 -10.99 -13.52 -18.51
N PRO A 185 -10.98 -12.20 -18.79
CA PRO A 185 -10.24 -11.67 -19.92
C PRO A 185 -8.76 -12.02 -19.83
N ARG A 186 -8.23 -12.57 -20.91
CA ARG A 186 -6.89 -13.12 -21.01
C ARG A 186 -5.83 -12.04 -21.17
N TYR A 187 -6.24 -10.85 -21.59
CA TYR A 187 -5.35 -9.70 -21.76
C TYR A 187 -5.40 -8.75 -20.57
N ALA A 188 -6.36 -8.93 -19.64
CA ALA A 188 -6.45 -8.12 -18.44
C ALA A 188 -5.53 -8.68 -17.35
N ASN A 189 -4.85 -7.76 -16.65
CA ASN A 189 -4.23 -8.12 -15.38
C ASN A 189 -5.30 -8.47 -14.32
N VAL A 190 -4.98 -9.36 -13.37
CA VAL A 190 -5.93 -9.67 -12.27
C VAL A 190 -6.15 -8.44 -11.39
N LEU A 191 -5.07 -7.77 -11.00
CA LEU A 191 -5.13 -6.46 -10.33
C LEU A 191 -3.96 -5.59 -10.80
N THR A 192 -4.27 -4.34 -11.15
CA THR A 192 -3.28 -3.34 -11.54
C THR A 192 -3.25 -2.18 -10.58
N PHE A 193 -2.05 -1.88 -10.09
CA PHE A 193 -1.77 -0.77 -9.20
C PHE A 193 -0.85 0.23 -9.90
N ILE A 194 -1.33 1.47 -10.07
CA ILE A 194 -0.56 2.56 -10.65
C ILE A 194 -0.37 3.64 -9.58
N ASN A 195 0.80 4.28 -9.50
CA ASN A 195 1.09 5.38 -8.55
C ASN A 195 0.75 5.04 -7.09
N SER A 196 0.79 3.77 -6.71
CA SER A 196 0.20 3.26 -5.47
C SER A 196 1.27 2.96 -4.43
N ARG A 197 0.91 3.02 -3.14
CA ARG A 197 1.87 2.71 -2.07
C ARG A 197 1.30 1.98 -0.87
N LYS A 198 2.14 1.24 -0.15
CA LYS A 198 1.74 0.47 1.04
C LYS A 198 0.58 -0.46 0.71
N ILE A 199 0.79 -1.28 -0.31
CA ILE A 199 -0.16 -2.29 -0.73
C ILE A 199 0.27 -3.61 -0.12
N SER A 200 -0.65 -4.29 0.56
CA SER A 200 -0.41 -5.62 1.12
C SER A 200 -1.42 -6.62 0.59
N ILE A 201 -0.95 -7.74 0.05
CA ILE A 201 -1.79 -8.84 -0.43
C ILE A 201 -1.37 -10.09 0.33
N LYS A 202 -2.29 -10.67 1.11
CA LYS A 202 -2.00 -11.74 2.07
C LYS A 202 -2.97 -12.89 1.90
N ASN A 203 -2.45 -14.11 1.85
CA ASN A 203 -3.30 -15.32 1.80
C ASN A 203 -4.30 -15.27 0.64
N VAL A 204 -3.82 -14.89 -0.56
CA VAL A 204 -4.63 -14.81 -1.78
C VAL A 204 -4.08 -15.77 -2.83
N LYS A 205 -4.97 -16.43 -3.55
CA LYS A 205 -4.67 -17.16 -4.77
C LYS A 205 -5.22 -16.37 -5.95
N ALA A 206 -4.38 -15.89 -6.85
CA ALA A 206 -4.79 -15.01 -7.95
C ALA A 206 -4.40 -15.56 -9.31
N GLY A 207 -5.30 -15.45 -10.29
CA GLY A 207 -5.07 -15.93 -11.65
C GLY A 207 -6.25 -15.81 -12.59
N HIS A 208 -6.16 -16.46 -13.75
CA HIS A 208 -7.25 -16.51 -14.73
C HIS A 208 -8.11 -17.79 -14.55
N THR A 209 -9.42 -17.70 -14.81
CA THR A 209 -10.35 -18.85 -14.70
C THR A 209 -10.36 -19.76 -15.92
N ILE A 210 -9.84 -19.30 -17.06
CA ILE A 210 -9.95 -19.99 -18.36
C ILE A 210 -8.87 -21.09 -18.48
N GLU A 211 -9.21 -22.19 -19.17
CA GLU A 211 -8.26 -23.25 -19.52
C GLU A 211 -7.03 -22.71 -20.30
N LYS A 212 -5.93 -23.48 -20.29
CA LYS A 212 -4.63 -23.09 -20.84
C LYS A 212 -4.71 -22.63 -22.31
N GLY A 213 -4.04 -21.52 -22.64
CA GLY A 213 -3.75 -21.07 -24.02
C GLY A 213 -3.05 -19.70 -24.03
N GLU A 214 -3.07 -18.95 -25.14
CA GLU A 214 -2.42 -17.63 -25.21
C GLU A 214 -3.16 -16.52 -24.41
N CYS A 215 -2.69 -16.22 -23.19
CA CYS A 215 -3.07 -15.02 -22.44
C CYS A 215 -1.88 -14.05 -22.33
N VAL A 216 -2.15 -12.75 -22.24
CA VAL A 216 -1.14 -11.68 -22.27
C VAL A 216 -1.21 -10.75 -21.05
N GLY A 217 -2.30 -10.78 -20.28
CA GLY A 217 -2.47 -9.99 -19.06
C GLY A 217 -1.92 -10.70 -17.83
N GLY A 218 -1.19 -9.97 -16.97
CA GLY A 218 -0.45 -10.48 -15.81
C GLY A 218 -1.35 -10.89 -14.65
N VAL A 219 -0.77 -11.51 -13.64
CA VAL A 219 -1.52 -11.68 -12.39
C VAL A 219 -1.55 -10.34 -11.65
N PHE A 220 -0.41 -9.88 -11.13
CA PHE A 220 -0.33 -8.55 -10.51
C PHE A 220 0.62 -7.63 -11.27
N ASN A 221 0.11 -6.45 -11.60
CA ASN A 221 0.87 -5.38 -12.24
C ASN A 221 1.06 -4.20 -11.29
N PHE A 222 2.30 -3.76 -11.14
CA PHE A 222 2.69 -2.60 -10.33
C PHE A 222 3.47 -1.61 -11.20
N ASP A 223 2.91 -0.42 -11.39
CA ASP A 223 3.54 0.67 -12.13
C ASP A 223 3.68 1.91 -11.24
N LEU A 224 4.83 2.56 -11.27
CA LEU A 224 5.15 3.77 -10.49
C LEU A 224 4.80 3.63 -8.99
N SER A 225 4.98 2.44 -8.43
CA SER A 225 4.44 2.05 -7.13
C SER A 225 5.53 1.81 -6.08
N LYS A 226 5.18 1.84 -4.78
CA LYS A 226 6.17 1.73 -3.70
C LYS A 226 5.66 1.02 -2.44
N ASP A 227 6.53 0.31 -1.74
CA ASP A 227 6.19 -0.37 -0.48
C ASP A 227 5.07 -1.41 -0.69
N ILE A 228 5.37 -2.46 -1.44
CA ILE A 228 4.44 -3.53 -1.77
C ILE A 228 4.84 -4.79 -1.00
N ASP A 229 3.88 -5.47 -0.37
CA ASP A 229 4.10 -6.71 0.38
C ASP A 229 3.09 -7.77 -0.03
N ILE A 230 3.58 -8.83 -0.67
CA ILE A 230 2.80 -10.00 -1.04
C ILE A 230 3.28 -11.17 -0.17
N SER A 231 2.38 -11.79 0.58
CA SER A 231 2.75 -12.91 1.46
C SER A 231 1.72 -14.02 1.52
N ASN A 232 2.19 -15.24 1.78
CA ASN A 232 1.35 -16.44 1.89
C ASN A 232 0.39 -16.64 0.69
N SER A 233 0.82 -16.23 -0.50
CA SER A 233 -0.05 -16.12 -1.68
C SER A 233 0.41 -17.05 -2.80
N ILE A 234 -0.50 -17.35 -3.73
CA ILE A 234 -0.24 -18.17 -4.92
C ILE A 234 -0.65 -17.35 -6.14
N LEU A 235 0.30 -17.06 -7.03
CA LEU A 235 0.02 -16.43 -8.30
C LEU A 235 0.13 -17.49 -9.39
N TYR A 236 -0.92 -17.64 -10.18
CA TYR A 236 -0.97 -18.60 -11.27
C TYR A 236 -1.70 -17.99 -12.46
N GLY A 237 -1.44 -18.45 -13.68
CA GLY A 237 -2.19 -17.90 -14.81
C GLY A 237 -1.84 -18.54 -16.14
N CYS A 238 -2.86 -18.93 -16.88
CA CYS A 238 -2.69 -19.45 -18.24
C CYS A 238 -2.16 -18.41 -19.23
N GLY A 239 -1.91 -17.14 -18.83
CA GLY A 239 -0.86 -16.39 -19.50
C GLY A 239 -0.43 -15.05 -18.94
N THR A 240 0.63 -14.60 -19.62
CA THR A 240 1.78 -13.79 -19.20
C THR A 240 2.47 -14.18 -17.87
N TYR A 241 3.13 -13.22 -17.22
CA TYR A 241 3.87 -13.26 -15.95
C TYR A 241 2.98 -13.20 -14.69
N GLY A 242 3.43 -13.86 -13.61
CA GLY A 242 2.82 -13.73 -12.28
C GLY A 242 2.99 -12.33 -11.68
N ILE A 243 4.15 -11.68 -11.88
CA ILE A 243 4.38 -10.30 -11.46
C ILE A 243 4.94 -9.50 -12.62
N ILE A 244 4.31 -8.36 -12.90
CA ILE A 244 4.85 -7.31 -13.77
C ILE A 244 5.11 -6.11 -12.87
N ALA A 245 6.37 -5.68 -12.78
CA ALA A 245 6.73 -4.49 -12.02
C ALA A 245 7.54 -3.53 -12.88
N LYS A 246 7.12 -2.27 -12.89
CA LYS A 246 7.77 -1.18 -13.59
C LYS A 246 7.89 0.03 -12.67
N ASP A 247 9.04 0.70 -12.71
CA ASP A 247 9.30 1.93 -11.93
C ASP A 247 8.89 1.78 -10.44
N THR A 248 9.13 0.60 -9.86
CA THR A 248 8.59 0.19 -8.56
C THR A 248 9.70 -0.01 -7.52
N GLU A 249 9.48 0.52 -6.31
CA GLU A 249 10.46 0.48 -5.20
C GLU A 249 9.94 -0.31 -3.99
N ASN A 250 10.80 -1.11 -3.37
CA ASN A 250 10.50 -1.84 -2.12
C ASN A 250 9.29 -2.80 -2.27
N LEU A 251 9.34 -3.68 -3.27
CA LEU A 251 8.38 -4.77 -3.46
C LEU A 251 8.94 -6.06 -2.83
N LYS A 252 8.15 -6.66 -1.95
CA LYS A 252 8.50 -7.90 -1.24
C LYS A 252 7.49 -9.00 -1.54
N PHE A 253 7.99 -10.17 -1.88
CA PHE A 253 7.22 -11.38 -2.13
C PHE A 253 7.74 -12.49 -1.23
N ASN A 254 6.95 -12.91 -0.23
CA ASN A 254 7.42 -13.77 0.86
C ASN A 254 6.53 -14.98 1.08
N ASN A 255 7.13 -16.14 1.34
CA ASN A 255 6.40 -17.36 1.70
C ASN A 255 5.26 -17.69 0.72
N SER A 256 5.53 -17.54 -0.58
CA SER A 256 4.52 -17.51 -1.63
C SER A 256 4.98 -18.30 -2.86
N ILE A 257 4.07 -18.52 -3.80
CA ILE A 257 4.32 -19.35 -4.99
C ILE A 257 3.93 -18.56 -6.24
N VAL A 258 4.77 -18.61 -7.26
CA VAL A 258 4.41 -18.28 -8.64
C VAL A 258 4.43 -19.59 -9.43
N GLU A 259 3.31 -19.97 -10.05
CA GLU A 259 3.22 -21.24 -10.76
C GLU A 259 2.37 -21.22 -12.02
N GLU A 260 2.69 -22.11 -12.96
CA GLU A 260 1.85 -22.37 -14.14
C GLU A 260 1.61 -21.11 -15.02
N CYS A 261 2.56 -20.18 -15.04
CA CYS A 261 2.55 -18.98 -15.89
C CYS A 261 3.12 -19.25 -17.28
N THR A 262 2.45 -18.78 -18.34
CA THR A 262 2.83 -19.16 -19.72
C THR A 262 3.78 -18.20 -20.43
N TYR A 263 4.05 -16.96 -20.00
CA TYR A 263 5.17 -16.19 -20.61
C TYR A 263 6.46 -16.27 -19.80
N GLY A 264 6.33 -16.50 -18.49
CA GLY A 264 7.42 -16.48 -17.53
C GLY A 264 6.86 -16.26 -16.15
N ALA A 265 7.72 -16.12 -15.14
CA ALA A 265 7.29 -15.88 -13.77
C ALA A 265 7.16 -14.40 -13.43
N MET A 266 8.14 -13.58 -13.82
CA MET A 266 8.10 -12.15 -13.52
C MET A 266 9.00 -11.27 -14.41
N THR A 267 8.62 -10.00 -14.51
CA THR A 267 9.43 -8.92 -15.10
C THR A 267 9.62 -7.76 -14.13
N LEU A 268 10.84 -7.25 -14.04
CA LEU A 268 11.25 -6.13 -13.19
C LEU A 268 11.97 -5.08 -14.05
N TYR A 269 11.30 -3.96 -14.33
CA TYR A 269 11.82 -2.86 -15.14
C TYR A 269 11.98 -1.60 -14.28
N ASP A 270 13.16 -0.98 -14.30
CA ASP A 270 13.43 0.26 -13.56
C ASP A 270 13.08 0.14 -12.05
N CYS A 271 13.29 -1.04 -11.48
CA CYS A 271 12.89 -1.37 -10.13
C CYS A 271 14.04 -1.22 -9.13
N LYS A 272 13.69 -0.97 -7.86
CA LYS A 272 14.66 -0.82 -6.78
C LYS A 272 14.21 -1.53 -5.50
N ASP A 273 15.14 -2.19 -4.83
CA ASP A 273 14.89 -2.84 -3.52
C ASP A 273 13.79 -3.91 -3.60
N PHE A 274 13.92 -4.85 -4.55
CA PHE A 274 13.00 -6.00 -4.67
C PHE A 274 13.50 -7.19 -3.83
N VAL A 275 12.58 -7.87 -3.14
CA VAL A 275 12.90 -9.08 -2.39
C VAL A 275 11.89 -10.19 -2.71
N PHE A 276 12.37 -11.34 -3.17
CA PHE A 276 11.61 -12.57 -3.29
C PHE A 276 12.23 -13.58 -2.32
N ALA A 277 11.54 -13.96 -1.24
CA ALA A 277 12.13 -14.79 -0.20
C ALA A 277 11.25 -15.94 0.27
N ASN A 278 11.88 -17.06 0.62
CA ASN A 278 11.20 -18.28 1.11
C ASN A 278 10.05 -18.71 0.18
N SER A 279 10.24 -18.56 -1.12
CA SER A 279 9.17 -18.62 -2.12
C SER A 279 9.58 -19.51 -3.29
N VAL A 280 8.59 -19.96 -4.07
CA VAL A 280 8.77 -20.95 -5.14
C VAL A 280 8.34 -20.36 -6.48
N ILE A 281 9.12 -20.61 -7.54
CA ILE A 281 8.74 -20.39 -8.93
C ILE A 281 8.75 -21.75 -9.62
N ARG A 282 7.60 -22.20 -10.15
CA ARG A 282 7.54 -23.52 -10.79
C ARG A 282 6.58 -23.66 -11.96
N LYS A 283 6.86 -24.61 -12.86
CA LYS A 283 5.99 -24.96 -13.99
C LYS A 283 5.62 -23.77 -14.89
N CYS A 284 6.48 -22.76 -14.98
CA CYS A 284 6.33 -21.66 -15.91
C CYS A 284 7.02 -21.98 -17.25
N GLU A 285 6.54 -21.40 -18.36
CA GLU A 285 6.95 -21.80 -19.71
C GLU A 285 7.14 -20.63 -20.71
N ASN A 286 7.46 -20.99 -21.95
CA ASN A 286 7.67 -20.15 -23.15
C ASN A 286 8.85 -19.18 -23.17
N PHE A 287 8.77 -17.98 -22.59
CA PHE A 287 9.79 -16.92 -22.77
C PHE A 287 10.77 -16.85 -21.59
N ASN A 288 11.20 -15.65 -21.20
CA ASN A 288 12.11 -15.42 -20.07
C ASN A 288 11.39 -15.72 -18.75
N LEU A 289 11.92 -16.61 -17.92
CA LEU A 289 11.31 -16.93 -16.63
C LEU A 289 11.38 -15.73 -15.67
N ILE A 290 12.57 -15.14 -15.55
CA ILE A 290 12.82 -13.97 -14.71
C ILE A 290 13.56 -12.95 -15.57
N GLU A 291 12.96 -11.77 -15.75
CA GLU A 291 13.56 -10.68 -16.50
C GLU A 291 13.78 -9.47 -15.59
N ILE A 292 15.01 -8.96 -15.59
CA ILE A 292 15.45 -7.84 -14.75
C ILE A 292 16.18 -6.83 -15.65
N ASP A 293 15.61 -5.64 -15.82
CA ASP A 293 16.22 -4.57 -16.61
C ASP A 293 16.30 -3.27 -15.78
N SER A 294 17.43 -2.57 -15.92
CA SER A 294 17.66 -1.23 -15.39
C SER A 294 17.34 -1.10 -13.89
N SER A 295 17.55 -2.19 -13.16
CA SER A 295 17.08 -2.37 -11.78
C SER A 295 18.24 -2.50 -10.79
N THR A 296 18.00 -2.13 -9.54
CA THR A 296 19.03 -2.13 -8.49
C THR A 296 18.57 -2.82 -7.21
N ASN A 297 19.47 -3.61 -6.60
CA ASN A 297 19.23 -4.31 -5.33
C ASN A 297 18.02 -5.26 -5.42
N ILE A 298 18.18 -6.31 -6.22
CA ILE A 298 17.16 -7.34 -6.49
C ILE A 298 17.61 -8.63 -5.83
N VAL A 299 16.88 -9.09 -4.82
CA VAL A 299 17.31 -10.20 -3.97
C VAL A 299 16.30 -11.34 -3.98
N TYR A 300 16.76 -12.51 -4.37
CA TYR A 300 16.08 -13.78 -4.17
C TYR A 300 16.79 -14.50 -3.01
N ASP A 301 16.10 -14.81 -1.91
CA ASP A 301 16.70 -15.51 -0.75
C ASP A 301 15.90 -16.74 -0.33
N LYS A 302 16.57 -17.90 -0.24
CA LYS A 302 15.95 -19.18 0.18
C LYS A 302 14.76 -19.56 -0.71
N CYS A 303 14.96 -19.45 -2.02
CA CYS A 303 13.91 -19.71 -3.00
C CYS A 303 14.16 -21.01 -3.75
N GLU A 304 13.09 -21.60 -4.26
CA GLU A 304 13.18 -22.72 -5.19
C GLU A 304 12.65 -22.28 -6.56
N ILE A 305 13.48 -22.43 -7.59
CA ILE A 305 13.14 -22.18 -8.99
C ILE A 305 13.19 -23.56 -9.66
N SER A 306 12.04 -24.20 -9.85
CA SER A 306 12.01 -25.59 -10.29
C SER A 306 11.02 -25.93 -11.39
N ASP A 307 11.35 -26.93 -12.19
CA ASP A 307 10.43 -27.53 -13.16
C ASP A 307 9.86 -26.52 -14.18
N ASN A 308 10.66 -25.52 -14.58
CA ASN A 308 10.29 -24.51 -15.57
C ASN A 308 10.83 -24.85 -16.97
N THR A 309 10.02 -24.64 -18.00
CA THR A 309 10.33 -24.93 -19.41
C THR A 309 10.52 -23.68 -20.28
N SER A 310 10.49 -22.50 -19.66
CA SER A 310 10.85 -21.19 -20.22
C SER A 310 12.14 -21.22 -21.04
N SER A 311 12.26 -20.41 -22.10
CA SER A 311 13.43 -20.38 -23.00
C SER A 311 14.72 -20.07 -22.25
N ASP A 312 14.65 -19.07 -21.38
CA ASP A 312 15.76 -18.55 -20.59
C ASP A 312 15.30 -18.44 -19.14
N VAL A 313 16.09 -18.99 -18.21
CA VAL A 313 15.75 -18.98 -16.78
C VAL A 313 15.95 -17.60 -16.15
N LEU A 314 16.89 -16.81 -16.67
CA LEU A 314 17.24 -15.50 -16.14
C LEU A 314 17.76 -14.59 -17.26
N THR A 315 17.22 -13.39 -17.35
CA THR A 315 17.73 -12.30 -18.18
C THR A 315 18.03 -11.11 -17.29
N VAL A 316 19.25 -10.57 -17.36
CA VAL A 316 19.66 -9.39 -16.57
C VAL A 316 20.31 -8.37 -17.51
N HIS A 317 19.73 -7.18 -17.56
CA HIS A 317 20.20 -6.08 -18.40
C HIS A 317 20.33 -4.79 -17.58
N LEU A 318 21.41 -4.02 -17.79
CA LEU A 318 21.68 -2.72 -17.13
C LEU A 318 21.40 -2.65 -15.62
N SER A 319 21.54 -3.78 -14.92
CA SER A 319 21.13 -3.94 -13.52
C SER A 319 22.32 -4.20 -12.60
N ASN A 320 22.20 -3.81 -11.33
CA ASN A 320 23.27 -3.97 -10.33
C ASN A 320 22.73 -4.52 -8.99
N GLY A 321 23.54 -5.31 -8.30
CA GLY A 321 23.18 -5.87 -7.01
C GLY A 321 22.07 -6.91 -7.10
N VAL A 322 22.06 -7.69 -8.18
CA VAL A 322 21.16 -8.85 -8.34
C VAL A 322 21.76 -10.04 -7.59
N LYS A 323 20.98 -10.69 -6.74
CA LYS A 323 21.42 -11.79 -5.89
C LYS A 323 20.40 -12.91 -5.84
N PHE A 324 20.88 -14.13 -5.89
CA PHE A 324 20.17 -15.36 -5.57
C PHE A 324 20.94 -16.06 -4.46
N THR A 325 20.55 -15.84 -3.21
CA THR A 325 21.24 -16.39 -2.03
C THR A 325 20.49 -17.57 -1.46
N ASN A 326 21.20 -18.66 -1.18
CA ASN A 326 20.63 -19.89 -0.61
C ASN A 326 19.46 -20.45 -1.43
N CYS A 327 19.46 -20.24 -2.74
CA CYS A 327 18.40 -20.69 -3.62
C CYS A 327 18.67 -22.09 -4.17
N LYS A 328 17.65 -22.68 -4.78
CA LYS A 328 17.75 -23.95 -5.48
C LYS A 328 17.16 -23.82 -6.88
N PHE A 329 17.97 -24.04 -7.88
CA PHE A 329 17.54 -24.20 -9.27
C PHE A 329 17.53 -25.69 -9.58
N LYS A 330 16.38 -26.22 -10.01
CA LYS A 330 16.23 -27.67 -10.23
C LYS A 330 15.33 -27.95 -11.44
N ASN A 331 15.72 -28.87 -12.31
CA ASN A 331 14.85 -29.32 -13.42
C ASN A 331 14.34 -28.17 -14.31
N ASN A 332 15.09 -27.08 -14.44
CA ASN A 332 14.75 -26.02 -15.40
C ASN A 332 15.35 -26.34 -16.76
N LYS A 333 14.80 -25.75 -17.83
CA LYS A 333 15.49 -25.72 -19.11
C LYS A 333 16.88 -25.07 -18.94
N SER A 334 17.88 -25.61 -19.64
CA SER A 334 19.31 -25.27 -19.56
C SER A 334 19.63 -23.89 -18.96
N PHE A 335 20.31 -23.86 -17.82
CA PHE A 335 20.77 -22.63 -17.17
C PHE A 335 22.25 -22.75 -16.80
N ASP A 336 23.06 -21.78 -17.23
CA ASP A 336 24.48 -21.68 -16.87
C ASP A 336 24.72 -20.40 -16.06
N PRO A 337 24.95 -20.49 -14.73
CA PRO A 337 25.20 -19.31 -13.89
C PRO A 337 26.48 -18.57 -14.27
N ASN A 338 27.44 -19.22 -14.97
CA ASN A 338 28.70 -18.57 -15.38
C ASN A 338 28.51 -17.47 -16.42
N LEU A 339 27.35 -17.45 -17.11
CA LEU A 339 26.98 -16.39 -18.05
C LEU A 339 26.60 -15.08 -17.34
N PHE A 340 26.48 -15.09 -16.00
CA PHE A 340 26.03 -13.96 -15.18
C PHE A 340 27.07 -13.58 -14.11
N PRO A 341 28.28 -13.14 -14.50
CA PRO A 341 29.39 -12.91 -13.56
C PRO A 341 29.14 -11.80 -12.52
N ASN A 342 28.15 -10.94 -12.75
CA ASN A 342 27.76 -9.85 -11.85
C ASN A 342 26.58 -10.21 -10.93
N VAL A 343 26.07 -11.44 -11.02
CA VAL A 343 24.98 -11.94 -10.17
C VAL A 343 25.58 -12.77 -9.04
N ASP A 344 25.19 -12.47 -7.81
CA ASP A 344 25.64 -13.21 -6.63
C ASP A 344 24.79 -14.48 -6.45
N PHE A 345 25.40 -15.65 -6.58
CA PHE A 345 24.76 -16.96 -6.37
C PHE A 345 25.19 -17.65 -5.06
N THR A 346 25.61 -16.89 -4.04
CA THR A 346 26.15 -17.45 -2.79
C THR A 346 25.17 -18.43 -2.13
N GLY A 347 25.63 -19.66 -1.88
CA GLY A 347 24.82 -20.71 -1.26
C GLY A 347 23.75 -21.32 -2.16
N THR A 348 23.71 -20.96 -3.45
CA THR A 348 22.74 -21.46 -4.41
C THR A 348 23.20 -22.74 -5.10
N THR A 349 22.29 -23.70 -5.27
CA THR A 349 22.54 -24.99 -5.93
C THR A 349 21.86 -25.08 -7.28
N PHE A 350 22.48 -25.79 -8.23
CA PHE A 350 21.97 -26.03 -9.59
C PHE A 350 21.92 -27.55 -9.83
N GLU A 351 20.71 -28.09 -10.03
CA GLU A 351 20.40 -29.52 -10.18
C GLU A 351 19.73 -29.85 -11.52
#